data_AF-A0A2L2Z2L6-F1
#
_entry.id   AF-A0A2L2Z2L6-F1
#
_cell.length_a   1.000
_cell.length_b   1.000
_cell.length_c   1.000
_cell.angle_alpha   90.00
_cell.angle_beta   90.00
_cell.angle_gamma   90.00
#
_symmetry.space_group_name_H-M   'P 1'
#
loop_
_entity.id
_entity.type
_entity.pdbx_description
1 polymer ?
#
loop_
_entity_poly.entity_id
_entity_poly.type
_entity_poly.pdbx_seq_one_letter_code
_entity_poly.pdbx_strand_id
1 'polypeptide(L)'
;QQLAGNGVPFENNLDQIQEWCEALADIIWQNRHQIKQLENICGQVPMNAHGQVVVDNLIMLNTRITNLLSSLVTSTFIIEKQPPQVMKTNTRFT
;
A
#
# COMPACT_ATOMS: atom_id res chain seq x y z
N GLN A 1 14.40 11.84 9.62
CA GLN A 1 15.53 11.47 8.75
C GLN A 1 16.29 12.67 8.17
N GLN A 2 15.68 13.66 7.49
CA GLN A 2 16.42 14.81 6.90
C GLN A 2 17.23 15.62 7.93
N LEU A 3 16.63 15.96 9.07
CA LEU A 3 17.31 16.67 10.17
C LEU A 3 18.45 15.85 10.78
N ALA A 4 18.41 14.52 10.67
CA ALA A 4 19.48 13.63 11.12
C ALA A 4 20.78 13.86 10.34
N GLY A 5 20.66 14.18 9.04
CA GLY A 5 21.80 14.58 8.23
C GLY A 5 22.45 15.88 8.69
N ASN A 6 21.73 16.71 9.46
CA ASN A 6 22.24 17.94 10.08
C ASN A 6 22.73 17.70 11.54
N GLY A 7 22.82 16.45 11.99
CA GLY A 7 23.33 16.09 13.32
C GLY A 7 22.29 16.00 14.44
N VAL A 8 20.99 16.15 14.13
CA VAL A 8 19.92 15.95 15.12
C VAL A 8 19.76 14.44 15.40
N PRO A 9 19.63 14.00 16.67
CA PRO A 9 19.33 12.60 16.98
C PRO A 9 18.08 12.13 16.23
N PHE A 10 18.18 10.96 15.60
CA PHE A 10 17.07 10.36 14.88
C PHE A 10 16.67 9.06 15.57
N GLU A 11 15.46 9.05 16.11
CA GLU A 11 14.82 7.81 16.54
C GLU A 11 14.35 7.06 15.31
N ASN A 12 14.95 5.90 15.06
CA ASN A 12 14.53 5.03 13.99
C ASN A 12 13.32 4.21 14.46
N ASN A 13 12.13 4.59 14.00
CA ASN A 13 10.87 3.90 14.30
C ASN A 13 10.32 3.11 13.10
N LEU A 14 11.18 2.78 12.14
CA LEU A 14 10.76 2.09 10.92
C LEU A 14 10.16 0.72 11.17
N ASP A 15 10.65 -0.04 12.16
CA ASP A 15 10.07 -1.35 12.52
C ASP A 15 8.58 -1.23 12.90
N GLN A 16 8.24 -0.22 13.71
CA GLN A 16 6.85 0.04 14.10
C GLN A 16 5.98 0.47 12.91
N ILE A 17 6.53 1.29 12.01
CA ILE A 17 5.82 1.71 10.79
C ILE A 17 5.62 0.50 9.86
N GLN A 18 6.63 -0.38 9.76
CA GLN A 18 6.56 -1.59 8.96
C GLN A 18 5.45 -2.51 9.48
N GLU A 19 5.37 -2.75 10.78
CA GLU A 19 4.27 -3.54 11.38
C GLU A 19 2.90 -2.98 11.01
N TRP A 20 2.73 -1.65 11.03
CA TRP A 20 1.49 -1.01 10.61
C TRP A 20 1.21 -1.18 9.12
N CYS A 21 2.23 -1.05 8.27
CA CYS A 21 2.10 -1.24 6.83
C CYS A 21 1.79 -2.69 6.45
N GLU A 22 2.38 -3.68 7.13
CA GLU A 22 2.11 -5.11 6.96
C GLU A 22 0.68 -5.44 7.38
N ALA A 23 0.24 -5.00 8.55
CA ALA A 23 -1.13 -5.18 9.02
C ALA A 23 -2.15 -4.52 8.05
N LEU A 24 -1.84 -3.33 7.55
CA LEU A 24 -2.68 -2.65 6.56
C LEU A 24 -2.70 -3.41 5.23
N ALA A 25 -1.57 -3.93 4.77
CA ALA A 25 -1.47 -4.73 3.55
C ALA A 25 -2.34 -5.99 3.64
N ASP A 26 -2.30 -6.69 4.78
CA ASP A 26 -3.12 -7.86 5.04
C ASP A 26 -4.62 -7.53 4.97
N ILE A 27 -5.05 -6.44 5.60
CA ILE A 27 -6.45 -5.99 5.56
C ILE A 27 -6.88 -5.65 4.13
N ILE A 28 -6.05 -4.90 3.38
CA ILE A 28 -6.32 -4.56 1.98
C ILE A 28 -6.43 -5.82 1.13
N TRP A 29 -5.55 -6.80 1.34
CA TRP A 29 -5.53 -8.05 0.61
C TRP A 29 -6.76 -8.92 0.91
N GLN A 30 -7.14 -9.06 2.18
CA GLN A 30 -8.35 -9.76 2.58
C GLN A 30 -9.60 -9.14 1.96
N ASN A 31 -9.72 -7.80 1.99
CA ASN A 31 -10.83 -7.09 1.36
C ASN A 31 -10.87 -7.32 -0.15
N ARG A 32 -9.72 -7.31 -0.84
CA ARG A 32 -9.63 -7.63 -2.28
C ARG A 32 -10.12 -9.06 -2.56
N HIS A 33 -9.78 -10.03 -1.71
CA HIS A 33 -10.28 -11.40 -1.82
C HIS A 33 -11.79 -11.48 -1.64
N GLN A 34 -12.34 -10.80 -0.64
CA GLN A 34 -13.79 -10.76 -0.40
C GLN A 34 -14.55 -10.14 -1.57
N ILE A 35 -14.06 -9.02 -2.13
CA ILE A 35 -14.67 -8.40 -3.31
C ILE A 35 -14.71 -9.38 -4.49
N LYS A 36 -13.60 -10.07 -4.77
CA LYS A 36 -13.55 -11.10 -5.82
C LYS A 36 -14.51 -12.26 -5.59
N GLN A 37 -14.66 -12.70 -4.34
CA GLN A 37 -15.62 -13.75 -4.00
C GLN A 37 -17.06 -13.28 -4.25
N LEU A 38 -17.40 -12.05 -3.88
CA LEU A 38 -18.71 -11.47 -4.15
C LEU A 38 -18.97 -11.33 -5.65
N GLU A 39 -17.98 -10.91 -6.44
CA GLU A 39 -18.10 -10.87 -7.91
C GLU A 39 -18.40 -12.24 -8.51
N ASN A 40 -17.69 -13.28 -8.06
CA ASN A 40 -17.92 -14.65 -8.52
C ASN A 40 -19.34 -15.14 -8.18
N ILE A 41 -19.83 -14.88 -6.97
CA ILE A 41 -21.19 -15.24 -6.55
C ILE A 41 -22.22 -14.49 -7.39
N CYS A 42 -22.02 -13.18 -7.60
CA CYS A 42 -22.93 -12.37 -8.39
C CYS A 42 -22.98 -12.83 -9.86
N GLY A 43 -21.87 -13.29 -10.42
CA GLY A 43 -21.82 -13.85 -11.78
C GLY A 43 -22.53 -15.19 -11.95
N GLN A 44 -22.78 -15.93 -10.86
CA GLN A 44 -23.46 -17.24 -10.90
C GLN A 44 -24.98 -17.15 -10.73
N VAL A 45 -25.52 -15.99 -10.35
CA VAL A 45 -26.95 -15.81 -10.05
C VAL A 45 -27.55 -14.79 -11.03
N PRO A 46 -28.70 -15.07 -11.67
CA PRO A 46 -29.38 -14.09 -12.50
C PRO A 46 -29.83 -12.89 -11.65
N MET A 47 -29.19 -11.74 -11.88
CA MET A 47 -29.45 -10.49 -11.16
C MET A 47 -30.67 -9.76 -11.72
N ASN A 48 -31.53 -9.27 -10.84
CA ASN A 48 -32.62 -8.36 -11.17
C ASN A 48 -32.13 -6.90 -11.16
N ALA A 49 -33.03 -5.92 -11.36
CA ALA A 49 -32.67 -4.50 -11.37
C ALA A 49 -31.95 -4.01 -10.08
N HIS A 50 -32.24 -4.62 -8.92
CA HIS A 50 -31.52 -4.32 -7.67
C HIS A 50 -30.10 -4.93 -7.65
N GLY A 51 -29.89 -6.04 -8.34
CA GLY A 51 -28.58 -6.66 -8.52
C GLY A 51 -27.61 -5.84 -9.37
N GLN A 52 -28.11 -5.01 -10.28
CA GLN A 52 -27.25 -4.12 -11.09
C GLN A 52 -26.52 -3.07 -10.23
N VAL A 53 -27.20 -2.51 -9.23
CA VAL A 53 -26.59 -1.57 -8.27
C VAL A 53 -25.48 -2.23 -7.46
N VAL A 54 -25.62 -3.53 -7.15
CA VAL A 54 -24.57 -4.30 -6.47
C VAL A 54 -23.34 -4.46 -7.36
N VAL A 55 -23.53 -4.76 -8.64
CA VAL A 55 -22.44 -4.90 -9.62
C VAL A 55 -21.67 -3.58 -9.78
N ASP A 56 -22.37 -2.45 -9.91
CA ASP A 56 -21.72 -1.14 -10.04
C ASP A 56 -20.89 -0.79 -8.79
N ASN A 57 -21.42 -1.10 -7.60
CA ASN A 57 -20.69 -0.95 -6.34
C ASN A 57 -19.45 -1.85 -6.27
N LEU A 58 -19.53 -3.09 -6.75
CA LEU A 58 -18.38 -4.01 -6.79
C LEU A 58 -17.27 -3.48 -7.69
N ILE A 59 -17.60 -2.94 -8.87
CA ILE A 59 -16.62 -2.31 -9.78
C ILE A 59 -15.92 -1.13 -9.09
N MET A 60 -16.70 -0.27 -8.41
CA MET A 60 -16.15 0.85 -7.66
C MET A 60 -15.23 0.37 -6.51
N LEU A 61 -15.65 -0.63 -5.75
CA LEU A 61 -14.86 -1.20 -4.65
C LEU A 61 -13.55 -1.81 -5.16
N ASN A 62 -13.57 -2.51 -6.29
CA ASN A 62 -12.38 -3.08 -6.92
C ASN A 62 -11.40 -2.01 -7.40
N THR A 63 -11.91 -0.90 -7.90
CA THR A 63 -11.09 0.25 -8.29
C THR A 63 -10.43 0.87 -7.06
N ARG A 64 -11.21 1.10 -5.98
CA ARG A 64 -10.70 1.69 -4.73
C ARG A 64 -9.65 0.80 -4.07
N ILE A 65 -9.89 -0.51 -3.96
CA ILE A 65 -8.93 -1.42 -3.32
C ILE A 65 -7.63 -1.55 -4.12
N THR A 66 -7.71 -1.49 -5.46
CA THR A 66 -6.51 -1.47 -6.31
C THR A 66 -5.72 -0.18 -6.14
N ASN A 67 -6.39 0.97 -6.06
CA ASN A 67 -5.73 2.25 -5.79
C ASN A 67 -5.06 2.28 -4.40
N LEU A 68 -5.72 1.73 -3.37
CA LEU A 68 -5.14 1.61 -2.03
C LEU A 68 -3.88 0.75 -2.05
N LEU A 69 -3.90 -0.39 -2.75
CA LEU A 69 -2.73 -1.26 -2.88
C LEU A 69 -1.58 -0.55 -3.62
N SER A 70 -1.86 0.11 -4.75
CA SER A 70 -0.86 0.87 -5.50
C SER A 70 -0.24 1.96 -4.65
N SER A 71 -1.07 2.75 -3.95
CA SER A 71 -0.60 3.80 -3.06
C SER A 71 0.27 3.25 -1.95
N LEU A 72 -0.16 2.16 -1.30
CA LEU A 72 0.61 1.53 -0.23
C LEU A 72 1.99 1.11 -0.74
N VAL A 73 2.07 0.37 -1.85
CA VAL A 73 3.33 -0.09 -2.45
C VAL A 73 4.25 1.08 -2.79
N THR A 74 3.73 2.13 -3.41
CA THR A 74 4.56 3.28 -3.78
C THR A 74 5.02 4.11 -2.58
N SER A 75 4.20 4.19 -1.52
CA SER A 75 4.50 4.98 -0.33
C SER A 75 5.40 4.27 0.66
N THR A 76 5.40 2.92 0.69
CA THR A 76 6.28 2.13 1.56
C THR A 76 7.64 1.84 0.93
N PHE A 77 7.79 2.07 -0.38
CA PHE A 77 9.09 2.01 -1.04
C PHE A 77 9.92 3.26 -0.72
N ILE A 78 10.64 3.20 0.41
CA ILE A 78 11.44 4.31 0.95
C ILE A 78 12.92 3.96 1.03
N ILE A 79 13.76 4.98 1.20
CA ILE A 79 15.18 4.82 1.48
C ILE A 79 15.39 4.79 3.00
N GLU A 80 15.66 3.59 3.55
CA GLU A 80 15.94 3.41 4.98
C GLU A 80 17.23 4.13 5.40
N LYS A 81 18.32 3.90 4.64
CA LYS A 81 19.61 4.52 4.88
C LYS A 81 19.96 5.46 3.73
N GLN A 82 19.98 6.75 4.02
CA GLN A 82 20.31 7.75 3.01
C GLN A 82 21.79 7.66 2.61
N PRO A 83 22.11 7.88 1.32
CA PRO A 83 23.49 8.06 0.90
C PRO A 83 24.09 9.33 1.55
N PRO A 84 25.43 9.45 1.58
CA PRO A 84 26.09 10.66 2.07
C PRO A 84 25.58 11.92 1.36
N GLN A 85 25.28 12.98 2.11
CA GLN A 85 24.78 14.24 1.54
C GLN A 85 25.80 14.94 0.63
N VAL A 86 27.08 14.73 0.90
CA VAL A 86 28.18 15.20 0.06
C VAL A 86 28.94 13.99 -0.43
N MET A 87 29.03 13.84 -1.76
CA MET A 87 29.72 12.74 -2.40
C MET A 87 31.05 13.23 -2.96
N LYS A 88 32.10 12.43 -2.79
CA LYS A 88 33.38 12.61 -3.48
C LYS A 88 33.43 11.69 -4.69
N THR A 89 34.01 12.16 -5.78
CA THR A 89 34.26 11.32 -6.95
C THR A 89 35.24 10.20 -6.58
N ASN A 90 35.02 9.00 -7.14
CA ASN A 90 35.84 7.80 -6.91
C ASN A 90 35.88 7.26 -5.47
N THR A 91 34.91 7.62 -4.62
CA THR A 91 34.72 6.97 -3.31
C THR A 91 33.49 6.08 -3.32
N ARG A 92 33.62 4.85 -2.84
CA ARG A 92 32.48 3.94 -2.68
C ARG A 92 31.62 4.38 -1.50
N PHE A 93 30.30 4.29 -1.66
CA PHE A 93 29.32 4.41 -0.59
C PHE A 93 28.44 3.15 -0.59
N THR A 94 27.86 2.87 0.57
CA THR A 94 26.89 1.80 0.82
C THR A 94 25.62 2.41 1.35
#